data_AF-A0A1M5UI31-F1
#
_entry.id   AF-A0A1M5UI31-F1
#
_cell.length_a   1.000
_cell.length_b   1.000
_cell.length_c   1.000
_cell.angle_alpha   90.00
_cell.angle_beta   90.00
_cell.angle_gamma   90.00
#
_symmetry.space_group_name_H-M   'P 1'
#
loop_
_entity.id
_entity.type
_entity.pdbx_description
1 polymer ?
#
loop_
_entity_poly.entity_id
_entity_poly.type
_entity_poly.pdbx_seq_one_letter_code
_entity_poly.pdbx_strand_id
1 'polypeptide(L)'
;MTNGMIYKIALWVALSVSLCFAVESPDSDEFDPVFANFCFYKDTSVFVGSDSGFVLTYYEMLDDISFTIEGRSVKTFASFEADLIGLDMSKIQINPFAGTSGSRCLRNDACSFSLSVAPYDLIDFYFKGSDSLYVRALFGVTQRMKWTYELDIGRQKQIFSGENDINISGLCDREQLEMIKNRRKSASTKELMKVKE
;
A
#
# COMPACT_ATOMS: atom_id res chain seq x y z
N MET A 1 15.23 7.03 -65.44
CA MET A 1 15.06 5.74 -64.73
C MET A 1 15.25 6.03 -63.24
N THR A 2 14.34 6.80 -62.60
CA THR A 2 14.80 7.58 -61.43
C THR A 2 13.77 7.97 -60.37
N ASN A 3 12.46 7.67 -60.50
CA ASN A 3 11.50 8.01 -59.43
C ASN A 3 10.79 6.77 -58.82
N GLY A 4 10.58 5.70 -59.59
CA GLY A 4 9.89 4.49 -59.09
C GLY A 4 10.75 3.57 -58.21
N MET A 5 12.08 3.66 -58.31
CA MET A 5 13.00 2.79 -57.58
C MET A 5 13.27 3.31 -56.15
N ILE A 6 13.25 4.63 -55.97
CA ILE A 6 13.42 5.30 -54.66
C ILE A 6 12.21 5.02 -53.76
N TYR A 7 11.00 5.05 -54.31
CA TYR A 7 9.78 4.76 -53.54
C TYR A 7 9.72 3.32 -53.02
N LYS A 8 10.24 2.35 -53.79
CA LYS A 8 10.28 0.95 -53.36
C LYS A 8 11.28 0.74 -52.21
N ILE A 9 12.44 1.39 -52.26
CA ILE A 9 13.45 1.28 -51.19
C ILE A 9 12.94 1.95 -49.91
N ALA A 10 12.30 3.12 -50.01
CA ALA A 10 11.71 3.79 -48.85
C ALA A 10 10.60 2.97 -48.18
N LEU A 11 9.78 2.26 -48.97
CA LEU A 11 8.73 1.38 -48.45
C LEU A 11 9.30 0.15 -47.72
N TRP A 12 10.42 -0.41 -48.19
CA TRP A 12 11.10 -1.52 -47.53
C TRP A 12 11.79 -1.10 -46.23
N VAL A 13 12.38 0.10 -46.17
CA VAL A 13 12.94 0.65 -44.94
C VAL A 13 11.82 0.89 -43.91
N ALA A 14 10.69 1.47 -44.32
CA ALA A 14 9.54 1.68 -43.43
C ALA A 14 8.96 0.35 -42.89
N LEU A 15 8.85 -0.70 -43.72
CA LEU A 15 8.40 -2.03 -43.25
C LEU A 15 9.41 -2.68 -42.30
N SER A 16 10.72 -2.52 -42.52
CA SER A 16 11.75 -3.08 -41.64
C SER A 16 11.84 -2.38 -40.28
N VAL A 17 11.55 -1.08 -40.22
CA VAL A 17 11.53 -0.31 -38.95
C VAL A 17 10.25 -0.62 -38.14
N SER A 18 9.14 -0.94 -38.78
CA SER A 18 7.92 -1.40 -38.10
C SER A 18 8.01 -2.82 -37.54
N LEU A 19 8.92 -3.66 -38.05
CA LEU A 19 9.16 -5.02 -37.54
C LEU A 19 10.18 -5.07 -36.38
N CYS A 20 10.85 -3.96 -36.06
CA CYS A 20 11.83 -3.89 -34.97
C CYS A 20 11.24 -3.48 -33.60
N PHE A 21 9.93 -3.20 -33.52
CA PHE A 21 9.24 -2.84 -32.28
C PHE A 21 8.09 -3.78 -31.91
N ALA A 22 8.08 -4.99 -32.48
CA ALA A 22 7.21 -6.08 -32.05
C ALA A 22 8.06 -7.27 -31.60
N VAL A 23 9.00 -7.01 -30.69
CA VAL A 23 9.38 -8.04 -29.73
C VAL A 23 8.31 -7.92 -28.64
N GLU A 24 7.23 -8.67 -28.81
CA GLU A 24 6.59 -9.27 -27.65
C GLU A 24 7.70 -10.11 -27.01
N SER A 25 8.39 -9.50 -26.05
CA SER A 25 9.08 -10.28 -25.05
C SER A 25 8.01 -11.22 -24.51
N PRO A 26 8.19 -12.55 -24.58
CA PRO A 26 7.42 -13.39 -23.69
C PRO A 26 7.85 -12.90 -22.33
N ASP A 27 6.99 -12.12 -21.66
CA ASP A 27 7.20 -11.71 -20.29
C ASP A 27 7.58 -12.99 -19.58
N SER A 28 8.86 -13.04 -19.22
CA SER A 28 9.40 -14.02 -18.31
C SER A 28 8.47 -14.04 -17.10
N ASP A 29 8.42 -15.17 -16.41
CA ASP A 29 7.91 -15.27 -15.05
C ASP A 29 8.73 -14.35 -14.11
N GLU A 30 8.73 -13.04 -14.37
CA GLU A 30 9.20 -11.99 -13.50
C GLU A 30 8.12 -11.92 -12.43
N PHE A 31 8.30 -12.77 -11.40
CA PHE A 31 7.52 -12.71 -10.19
C PHE A 31 7.42 -11.24 -9.79
N ASP A 32 6.18 -10.71 -9.72
CA ASP A 32 5.95 -9.39 -9.17
C ASP A 32 6.70 -9.31 -7.83
N PRO A 33 7.59 -8.32 -7.64
CA PRO A 33 8.44 -8.28 -6.47
C PRO A 33 7.57 -8.21 -5.21
N VAL A 34 8.01 -8.89 -4.15
CA VAL A 34 7.35 -8.79 -2.84
C VAL A 34 7.71 -7.44 -2.23
N PHE A 35 6.71 -6.61 -1.96
CA PHE A 35 6.92 -5.22 -1.51
C PHE A 35 7.11 -5.09 0.00
N ALA A 36 6.58 -6.04 0.79
CA ALA A 36 6.64 -5.98 2.23
C ALA A 36 6.45 -7.35 2.88
N ASN A 37 7.04 -7.51 4.06
CA ASN A 37 6.86 -8.66 4.92
C ASN A 37 5.90 -8.35 6.06
N PHE A 38 4.96 -9.26 6.26
CA PHE A 38 3.93 -9.22 7.29
C PHE A 38 4.03 -10.43 8.21
N CYS A 39 3.61 -10.25 9.45
CA CYS A 39 3.50 -11.33 10.42
C CYS A 39 2.26 -11.14 11.30
N PHE A 40 1.81 -12.25 11.88
CA PHE A 40 0.71 -12.30 12.82
C PHE A 40 1.21 -12.17 14.26
N TYR A 41 0.64 -11.27 15.03
CA TYR A 41 0.76 -11.31 16.48
C TYR A 41 -0.62 -11.46 17.12
N LYS A 42 -0.66 -12.07 18.30
CA LYS A 42 -1.89 -12.15 19.08
C LYS A 42 -2.10 -10.82 19.79
N ASP A 43 -3.20 -10.15 19.48
CA ASP A 43 -3.60 -8.93 20.17
C ASP A 43 -4.67 -9.27 21.21
N THR A 44 -4.35 -9.02 22.47
CA THR A 44 -5.27 -9.16 23.59
C THR A 44 -5.94 -7.85 23.96
N SER A 45 -5.67 -6.76 23.23
CA SER A 45 -6.34 -5.47 23.40
C SER A 45 -7.68 -5.45 22.65
N VAL A 46 -8.67 -4.81 23.25
CA VAL A 46 -10.12 -5.00 23.11
C VAL A 46 -10.71 -4.54 21.76
N PHE A 47 -9.89 -4.19 20.76
CA PHE A 47 -10.38 -3.58 19.51
C PHE A 47 -11.19 -4.54 18.62
N VAL A 48 -11.02 -5.86 18.77
CA VAL A 48 -11.71 -6.89 17.94
C VAL A 48 -12.89 -7.54 18.66
N GLY A 49 -13.33 -6.97 19.79
CA GLY A 49 -14.36 -7.54 20.66
C GLY A 49 -13.79 -8.34 21.83
N SER A 50 -14.66 -9.07 22.53
CA SER A 50 -14.35 -9.78 23.79
C SER A 50 -13.39 -10.96 23.64
N ASP A 51 -13.06 -11.38 22.41
CA ASP A 51 -12.15 -12.48 22.14
C ASP A 51 -10.82 -11.93 21.61
N SER A 52 -9.72 -12.36 22.23
CA SER A 52 -8.36 -12.09 21.74
C SER A 52 -8.24 -12.45 20.26
N GLY A 53 -7.76 -11.52 19.44
CA GLY A 53 -7.66 -11.67 17.99
C GLY A 53 -6.22 -11.89 17.50
N PHE A 54 -6.08 -12.24 16.23
CA PHE A 54 -4.80 -12.18 15.53
C PHE A 54 -4.75 -10.90 14.69
N VAL A 55 -3.61 -10.23 14.71
CA VAL A 55 -3.37 -9.03 13.92
C VAL A 55 -2.26 -9.33 12.95
N LEU A 56 -2.58 -9.24 11.66
CA LEU A 56 -1.61 -9.23 10.58
C LEU A 56 -1.19 -7.78 10.34
N THR A 57 0.10 -7.53 10.52
CA THR A 57 0.71 -6.21 10.30
C THR A 57 2.03 -6.39 9.59
N TYR A 58 2.43 -5.40 8.81
CA TYR A 58 3.76 -5.43 8.22
C TYR A 58 4.82 -5.30 9.33
N TYR A 59 6.05 -5.73 9.11
CA TYR A 59 7.19 -5.43 10.00
C TYR A 59 8.38 -4.87 9.24
N GLU A 60 8.43 -5.10 7.93
CA GLU A 60 9.50 -4.66 7.04
C GLU A 60 8.91 -4.32 5.68
N MET A 61 9.32 -3.18 5.12
CA MET A 61 9.03 -2.80 3.75
C MET A 61 10.28 -3.07 2.92
N LEU A 62 10.15 -3.88 1.88
CA LEU A 62 11.26 -4.28 1.01
C LEU A 62 11.47 -3.27 -0.10
N ASP A 63 10.37 -2.77 -0.67
CA ASP A 63 10.37 -1.73 -1.69
C ASP A 63 9.55 -0.52 -1.25
N ASP A 64 10.16 0.67 -1.35
CA ASP A 64 9.55 1.91 -0.91
C ASP A 64 8.45 2.36 -1.86
N ILE A 65 7.20 2.26 -1.40
CA ILE A 65 6.00 2.76 -2.08
C ILE A 65 5.39 3.97 -1.37
N SER A 66 6.21 4.70 -0.61
CA SER A 66 5.75 5.92 0.04
C SER A 66 5.53 7.04 -0.96
N PHE A 67 4.50 7.85 -0.71
CA PHE A 67 4.22 9.05 -1.47
C PHE A 67 4.09 10.23 -0.53
N THR A 68 4.45 11.41 -1.02
CA THR A 68 4.32 12.65 -0.26
C THR A 68 3.24 13.51 -0.89
N ILE A 69 2.31 13.96 -0.06
CA ILE A 69 1.26 14.88 -0.44
C ILE A 69 1.55 16.22 0.19
N GLU A 70 1.61 17.25 -0.65
CA GLU A 70 1.73 18.63 -0.21
C GLU A 70 0.49 19.39 -0.63
N GLY A 71 -0.08 20.15 0.31
CA GLY A 71 -1.34 20.82 0.06
C GLY A 71 -1.58 21.99 1.00
N ARG A 72 -2.55 22.84 0.63
CA ARG A 72 -3.03 23.91 1.48
C ARG A 72 -4.56 23.90 1.54
N SER A 73 -5.15 23.66 2.71
CA SER A 73 -6.60 23.67 2.88
C SER A 73 -7.05 23.98 4.30
N VAL A 74 -8.30 24.43 4.40
CA VAL A 74 -9.02 24.63 5.66
C VAL A 74 -9.68 23.32 6.13
N LYS A 75 -9.98 22.40 5.19
CA LYS A 75 -10.58 21.09 5.46
C LYS A 75 -9.90 20.01 4.65
N THR A 76 -9.53 18.93 5.32
CA THR A 76 -8.94 17.74 4.71
C THR A 76 -9.69 16.52 5.23
N PHE A 77 -10.07 15.61 4.34
CA PHE A 77 -10.60 14.30 4.67
C PHE A 77 -9.75 13.24 3.98
N ALA A 78 -9.40 12.17 4.69
CA ALA A 78 -8.65 11.05 4.15
C ALA A 78 -9.34 9.74 4.51
N SER A 79 -9.38 8.81 3.58
CA SER A 79 -9.81 7.43 3.80
C SER A 79 -8.82 6.46 3.18
N PHE A 80 -8.69 5.30 3.79
CA PHE A 80 -7.86 4.22 3.31
C PHE A 80 -8.67 2.92 3.31
N GLU A 81 -8.53 2.16 2.24
CA GLU A 81 -9.15 0.85 2.07
C GLU A 81 -8.09 -0.12 1.55
N ALA A 82 -8.19 -1.40 1.92
CA ALA A 82 -7.34 -2.43 1.37
C ALA A 82 -8.03 -3.80 1.39
N ASP A 83 -7.68 -4.65 0.44
CA ASP A 83 -8.20 -6.00 0.32
C ASP A 83 -7.06 -6.99 0.09
N LEU A 84 -7.15 -8.15 0.74
CA LEU A 84 -6.27 -9.29 0.44
C LEU A 84 -6.97 -10.14 -0.62
N ILE A 85 -6.55 -10.01 -1.87
CA ILE A 85 -7.26 -10.57 -3.04
C ILE A 85 -7.35 -12.10 -2.93
N GLY A 86 -8.56 -12.64 -3.04
CA GLY A 86 -8.78 -14.09 -2.97
C GLY A 86 -8.89 -14.65 -1.54
N LEU A 87 -8.73 -13.80 -0.52
CA LEU A 87 -9.08 -14.16 0.86
C LEU A 87 -10.53 -13.82 1.18
N ASP A 88 -11.09 -14.56 2.14
CA ASP A 88 -12.44 -14.32 2.65
C ASP A 88 -12.46 -13.07 3.55
N MET A 89 -12.77 -11.92 2.94
CA MET A 89 -12.86 -10.64 3.62
C MET A 89 -13.95 -10.59 4.70
N SER A 90 -14.91 -11.54 4.75
CA SER A 90 -15.88 -11.60 5.84
C SER A 90 -15.25 -11.99 7.19
N LYS A 91 -14.05 -12.58 7.16
CA LYS A 91 -13.25 -12.95 8.33
C LYS A 91 -12.20 -11.90 8.72
N ILE A 92 -12.08 -10.85 7.90
CA ILE A 92 -11.01 -9.86 7.99
C ILE A 92 -11.64 -8.52 8.31
N GLN A 93 -11.31 -7.97 9.47
CA GLN A 93 -11.64 -6.60 9.80
C GLN A 93 -10.42 -5.72 9.55
N ILE A 94 -10.64 -4.50 9.06
CA ILE A 94 -9.57 -3.55 8.77
C ILE A 94 -9.75 -2.37 9.71
N ASN A 95 -8.66 -1.94 10.32
CA ASN A 95 -8.61 -0.63 10.98
C ASN A 95 -7.74 0.31 10.13
N PRO A 96 -8.34 1.09 9.21
CA PRO A 96 -7.60 1.92 8.26
C PRO A 96 -6.99 3.20 8.89
N PHE A 97 -6.99 3.32 10.22
CA PHE A 97 -6.50 4.48 10.95
C PHE A 97 -5.57 4.11 12.10
N ALA A 98 -4.85 2.99 11.98
CA ALA A 98 -3.76 2.64 12.91
C ALA A 98 -2.57 3.62 12.76
N GLY A 99 -2.77 4.90 13.08
CA GLY A 99 -1.75 5.95 13.00
C GLY A 99 -2.10 7.18 12.16
N THR A 100 -3.35 7.37 11.74
CA THR A 100 -3.82 8.62 11.10
C THR A 100 -4.93 9.24 11.93
N SER A 101 -4.53 10.04 12.91
CA SER A 101 -5.46 10.92 13.60
C SER A 101 -5.79 12.09 12.67
N GLY A 102 -7.06 12.19 12.24
CA GLY A 102 -7.53 13.28 11.39
C GLY A 102 -7.21 14.63 12.02
N SER A 103 -6.22 15.33 11.46
CA SER A 103 -5.87 16.68 11.86
C SER A 103 -6.97 17.62 11.37
N ARG A 104 -7.90 17.95 12.26
CA ARG A 104 -8.77 19.11 12.08
C ARG A 104 -7.86 20.34 12.21
N CYS A 105 -7.68 21.09 11.12
CA CYS A 105 -7.24 22.46 11.22
C CYS A 105 -8.23 23.21 12.14
N LEU A 106 -7.83 23.48 13.38
CA LEU A 106 -8.69 24.05 14.42
C LEU A 106 -8.88 25.57 14.30
N ARG A 107 -8.45 26.19 13.20
CA ARG A 107 -8.64 27.63 12.95
C ARG A 107 -9.00 27.85 11.48
N ASN A 108 -9.83 28.87 11.23
CA ASN A 108 -10.37 29.26 9.92
C ASN A 108 -9.32 29.69 8.87
N ASP A 109 -8.05 29.39 9.08
CA ASP A 109 -6.94 29.73 8.20
C ASP A 109 -6.49 28.50 7.40
N ALA A 110 -6.08 28.71 6.16
CA ALA A 110 -5.66 27.63 5.27
C ALA A 110 -4.31 27.06 5.73
N CYS A 111 -4.32 25.85 6.29
CA CYS A 111 -3.13 25.12 6.73
C CYS A 111 -2.34 24.61 5.53
N SER A 112 -1.04 24.87 5.49
CA SER A 112 -0.11 24.10 4.66
C SER A 112 0.21 22.77 5.36
N PHE A 113 0.22 21.68 4.62
CA PHE A 113 0.62 20.38 5.13
C PHE A 113 1.51 19.65 4.12
N SER A 114 2.37 18.79 4.64
CA SER A 114 3.22 17.86 3.90
C SER A 114 3.12 16.53 4.63
N LEU A 115 2.37 15.59 4.04
CA LEU A 115 2.09 14.27 4.60
C LEU A 115 2.81 13.22 3.76
N SER A 116 3.78 12.52 4.35
CA SER A 116 4.39 11.35 3.76
C SER A 116 3.63 10.12 4.24
N VAL A 117 3.07 9.36 3.31
CA VAL A 117 2.23 8.19 3.55
C VAL A 117 2.90 6.98 2.92
N ALA A 118 3.05 5.92 3.71
CA ALA A 118 3.24 4.58 3.17
C ALA A 118 1.93 3.78 3.39
N PRO A 119 1.39 3.08 2.37
CA PRO A 119 0.14 2.33 2.51
C PRO A 119 0.12 1.37 3.69
N TYR A 120 1.25 0.69 3.94
CA TYR A 120 1.37 -0.27 5.02
C TYR A 120 1.32 0.36 6.42
N ASP A 121 1.68 1.64 6.56
CA ASP A 121 1.58 2.36 7.85
C ASP A 121 0.13 2.59 8.28
N LEU A 122 -0.82 2.52 7.36
CA LEU A 122 -2.21 2.85 7.61
C LEU A 122 -3.07 1.62 7.92
N ILE A 123 -2.48 0.42 7.97
CA ILE A 123 -3.26 -0.81 8.01
C ILE A 123 -2.76 -1.85 9.00
N ASP A 124 -3.75 -2.36 9.75
CA ASP A 124 -3.70 -3.63 10.44
C ASP A 124 -4.94 -4.45 10.03
N PHE A 125 -4.74 -5.73 9.71
CA PHE A 125 -5.84 -6.66 9.44
C PHE A 125 -6.09 -7.52 10.69
N TYR A 126 -7.34 -7.57 11.13
CA TYR A 126 -7.76 -8.25 12.35
C TYR A 126 -8.59 -9.48 12.02
N PHE A 127 -8.25 -10.57 12.70
CA PHE A 127 -8.89 -11.87 12.59
C PHE A 127 -9.35 -12.30 13.98
N LYS A 128 -10.52 -12.93 14.06
CA LYS A 128 -11.02 -13.44 15.35
C LYS A 128 -10.16 -14.61 15.82
N GLY A 129 -10.06 -14.79 17.14
CA GLY A 129 -9.37 -15.94 17.71
C GLY A 129 -9.95 -17.29 17.25
N SER A 130 -11.27 -17.35 17.00
CA SER A 130 -11.96 -18.53 16.45
C SER A 130 -11.46 -18.94 15.06
N ASP A 131 -10.89 -18.01 14.30
CA ASP A 131 -10.39 -18.23 12.94
C ASP A 131 -8.90 -18.66 12.92
N SER A 132 -8.37 -19.15 14.04
CA SER A 132 -6.96 -19.56 14.16
C SER A 132 -6.48 -20.56 13.09
N LEU A 133 -7.33 -21.50 12.65
CA LEU A 133 -6.99 -22.43 11.55
C LEU A 133 -6.86 -21.70 10.21
N TYR A 134 -7.72 -20.70 9.97
CA TYR A 134 -7.65 -19.87 8.78
C TYR A 134 -6.39 -19.00 8.80
N VAL A 135 -6.07 -18.38 9.93
CA VAL A 135 -4.81 -17.62 10.14
C VAL A 135 -3.59 -18.49 9.84
N ARG A 136 -3.56 -19.72 10.39
CA ARG A 136 -2.44 -20.64 10.18
C ARG A 136 -2.26 -21.06 8.71
N ALA A 137 -3.35 -21.12 7.94
CA ALA A 137 -3.30 -21.44 6.51
C ALA A 137 -2.63 -20.33 5.66
N LEU A 138 -2.52 -19.12 6.20
CA LEU A 138 -1.87 -17.98 5.55
C LEU A 138 -0.36 -17.90 5.80
N PHE A 139 0.22 -18.81 6.59
CA PHE A 139 1.65 -18.75 6.93
C PHE A 139 2.51 -19.21 5.75
N GLY A 140 3.57 -18.44 5.46
CA GLY A 140 4.48 -18.69 4.34
C GLY A 140 3.87 -18.42 2.98
N VAL A 141 2.77 -17.66 2.91
CA VAL A 141 2.04 -17.37 1.68
C VAL A 141 2.38 -15.97 1.18
N THR A 142 2.65 -15.87 -0.13
CA THR A 142 2.61 -14.58 -0.84
C THR A 142 1.17 -14.26 -1.19
N GLN A 143 0.72 -13.09 -0.76
CA GLN A 143 -0.66 -12.64 -0.89
C GLN A 143 -0.69 -11.32 -1.66
N ARG A 144 -1.49 -11.24 -2.72
CA ARG A 144 -1.76 -9.98 -3.43
C ARG A 144 -2.63 -9.09 -2.56
N MET A 145 -2.17 -7.87 -2.31
CA MET A 145 -2.91 -6.84 -1.59
C MET A 145 -3.26 -5.69 -2.52
N LYS A 146 -4.54 -5.35 -2.60
CA LYS A 146 -5.04 -4.14 -3.23
C LYS A 146 -5.25 -3.07 -2.17
N TRP A 147 -4.93 -1.83 -2.48
CA TRP A 147 -5.19 -0.71 -1.57
C TRP A 147 -5.60 0.53 -2.34
N THR A 148 -6.36 1.40 -1.67
CA THR A 148 -6.79 2.70 -2.16
C THR A 148 -6.73 3.72 -1.03
N TYR A 149 -6.06 4.83 -1.29
CA TYR A 149 -6.00 6.00 -0.42
C TYR A 149 -6.70 7.16 -1.13
N GLU A 150 -7.76 7.68 -0.52
CA GLU A 150 -8.47 8.86 -1.02
C GLU A 150 -8.17 10.05 -0.11
N LEU A 151 -7.88 11.19 -0.74
CA LEU A 151 -7.68 12.46 -0.07
C LEU A 151 -8.54 13.54 -0.69
N ASP A 152 -9.36 14.18 0.13
CA ASP A 152 -10.15 15.35 -0.22
C ASP A 152 -9.56 16.58 0.48
N ILE A 153 -9.10 17.55 -0.31
CA ILE A 153 -8.50 18.82 0.11
C ILE A 153 -9.48 19.98 -0.18
N GLY A 154 -10.78 19.73 -0.04
CA GLY A 154 -11.87 20.69 -0.21
C GLY A 154 -12.30 20.85 -1.67
N ARG A 155 -11.46 21.42 -2.54
CA ARG A 155 -11.76 21.59 -3.98
C ARG A 155 -11.11 20.55 -4.88
N GLN A 156 -10.16 19.80 -4.35
CA GLN A 156 -9.41 18.78 -5.08
C GLN A 156 -9.54 17.45 -4.35
N LYS A 157 -9.84 16.41 -5.12
CA LYS A 157 -9.80 15.02 -4.66
C LYS A 157 -8.66 14.31 -5.37
N GLN A 158 -7.87 13.57 -4.62
CA GLN A 158 -6.80 12.72 -5.13
C GLN A 158 -7.07 11.29 -4.69
N ILE A 159 -6.88 10.35 -5.60
CA ILE A 159 -7.01 8.92 -5.33
C ILE A 159 -5.68 8.29 -5.73
N PHE A 160 -5.08 7.56 -4.81
CA PHE A 160 -3.89 6.77 -5.03
C PHE A 160 -4.27 5.31 -4.78
N SER A 161 -3.88 4.41 -5.67
CA SER A 161 -4.20 2.99 -5.54
C SER A 161 -3.04 2.15 -6.03
N GLY A 162 -2.92 0.94 -5.48
CA GLY A 162 -1.92 -0.02 -5.92
C GLY A 162 -2.34 -1.45 -5.64
N GLU A 163 -1.70 -2.37 -6.35
CA GLU A 163 -1.83 -3.81 -6.16
C GLU A 163 -0.42 -4.39 -6.08
N ASN A 164 -0.06 -4.91 -4.90
CA ASN A 164 1.31 -5.35 -4.60
C ASN A 164 1.27 -6.73 -3.95
N ASP A 165 2.29 -7.56 -4.20
CA ASP A 165 2.46 -8.81 -3.48
C ASP A 165 3.14 -8.56 -2.12
N ILE A 166 2.58 -9.15 -1.06
CA ILE A 166 3.11 -9.13 0.30
C ILE A 166 3.40 -10.55 0.75
N ASN A 167 4.42 -10.74 1.58
CA ASN A 167 4.74 -12.05 2.15
C ASN A 167 4.24 -12.14 3.59
N ILE A 168 3.50 -13.20 3.91
CA ILE A 168 3.01 -13.47 5.27
C ILE A 168 3.92 -14.53 5.89
N SER A 169 4.88 -14.14 6.71
CA SER A 169 5.92 -15.04 7.23
C SER A 169 5.42 -16.03 8.28
N GLY A 170 4.32 -15.72 8.97
CA GLY A 170 3.75 -16.56 10.02
C GLY A 170 3.50 -15.77 11.30
N LEU A 171 3.81 -16.36 12.46
CA LEU A 171 3.76 -15.63 13.73
C LEU A 171 4.97 -14.73 13.89
N CYS A 172 4.75 -13.51 14.39
CA CYS A 172 5.82 -12.58 14.68
C CYS A 172 6.73 -13.15 15.78
N ASP A 173 8.04 -13.14 15.53
CA ASP A 173 9.04 -13.36 16.57
C ASP A 173 9.31 -12.08 17.37
N ARG A 174 10.24 -12.16 18.32
CA ARG A 174 10.57 -11.03 19.20
C ARG A 174 11.19 -9.85 18.43
N GLU A 175 12.03 -10.12 17.44
CA GLU A 175 12.70 -9.09 16.65
C GLU A 175 11.69 -8.35 15.78
N GLN A 176 10.82 -9.08 15.08
CA GLN A 176 9.73 -8.54 14.27
C GLN A 176 8.77 -7.70 15.13
N LEU A 177 8.42 -8.15 16.33
CA LEU A 177 7.60 -7.37 17.28
C LEU A 177 8.29 -6.06 17.72
N GLU A 178 9.62 -6.08 17.91
CA GLU A 178 10.39 -4.87 18.23
C GLU A 178 10.41 -3.89 17.05
N MET A 179 10.56 -4.38 15.81
CA MET A 179 10.46 -3.57 14.58
C MET A 179 9.10 -2.89 14.47
N ILE A 180 8.01 -3.64 14.64
CA ILE A 180 6.63 -3.12 14.62
C ILE A 180 6.45 -2.01 15.68
N LYS A 181 6.94 -2.24 16.90
CA LYS A 181 6.85 -1.24 17.98
C LYS A 181 7.64 0.03 17.65
N ASN A 182 8.85 -0.11 17.14
CA ASN A 182 9.70 1.03 16.79
C ASN A 182 9.07 1.85 15.67
N ARG A 183 8.53 1.19 14.64
CA ARG A 183 7.78 1.84 13.57
C ARG A 183 6.60 2.64 14.10
N ARG A 184 5.71 2.02 14.91
CA ARG A 184 4.52 2.69 15.43
C ARG A 184 4.86 3.92 16.28
N LYS A 185 5.98 3.88 17.04
CA LYS A 185 6.51 5.06 17.75
C LYS A 185 6.96 6.15 16.78
N SER A 186 7.71 5.80 15.73
CA SER A 186 8.14 6.75 14.71
C SER A 186 6.97 7.39 13.96
N ALA A 187 5.90 6.63 13.67
CA ALA A 187 4.67 7.16 13.07
C ALA A 187 4.00 8.20 13.99
N SER A 188 3.83 7.89 15.28
CA SER A 188 3.27 8.83 16.27
C SER A 188 4.11 10.10 16.46
N THR A 189 5.43 10.02 16.24
CA THR A 189 6.34 11.16 16.35
C THR A 189 6.33 12.02 15.09
N LYS A 190 6.17 11.42 13.90
CA LYS A 190 6.03 12.15 12.61
C LYS A 190 4.72 12.93 12.54
N GLU A 191 3.62 12.43 13.10
CA GLU A 191 2.36 13.19 13.23
C GLU A 191 2.48 14.43 14.13
N LEU A 192 3.38 14.40 15.13
CA LEU A 192 3.63 15.53 16.04
C LEU A 192 4.58 16.60 15.48
N MET A 193 5.21 16.36 14.33
CA MET A 193 6.20 17.28 13.74
C MET A 193 5.90 17.57 12.27
N LYS A 194 4.92 18.45 12.01
CA LYS A 194 4.91 19.40 10.87
C LYS A 194 3.67 20.31 10.94
N VAL A 195 3.62 21.16 11.97
CA VAL A 195 2.95 22.46 11.86
C VAL A 195 4.07 23.46 11.64
N LYS A 196 4.36 23.80 10.39
CA LYS A 196 5.24 24.93 10.09
C LYS A 196 4.38 26.20 10.13
N GLU A 197 4.64 27.02 11.14
CA GLU A 197 4.20 28.43 11.18
C GLU A 197 4.81 29.23 10.03
#